data_AF-A0A9E6SF33-F1
#
_entry.id   AF-A0A9E6SF33-F1
#
_cell.length_a   1.000
_cell.length_b   1.000
_cell.length_c   1.000
_cell.angle_alpha   90.00
_cell.angle_beta   90.00
_cell.angle_gamma   90.00
#
_symmetry.space_group_name_H-M   'P 1'
#
loop_
_entity.id
_entity.type
_entity.pdbx_description
1 polymer ?
#
loop_
_entity_poly.entity_id
_entity_poly.type
_entity_poly.pdbx_seq_one_letter_code
_entity_poly.pdbx_strand_id
1 'polypeptide(L)'
;KATIWLAREGQKNPNQALAGATEYLRIFALSALGFAWCRQAALAYPKINQDNDPQGFYQDKWDTAQFFMNRLAPQTYSLLASMTAGSESIMKARI
;
A
#
# COMPACT_ATOMS: atom_id res chain seq x y z
N LYS A 1 7.16 9.27 0.01
CA LYS A 1 6.32 10.43 -0.40
C LYS A 1 5.25 10.75 0.64
N ALA A 2 4.33 9.83 0.97
CA ALA A 2 3.29 10.06 1.97
C ALA A 2 3.84 10.52 3.34
N THR A 3 4.83 9.81 3.89
CA THR A 3 5.46 10.17 5.18
C THR A 3 6.07 11.57 5.19
N ILE A 4 6.72 11.96 4.09
CA ILE A 4 7.35 13.29 3.96
C ILE A 4 6.26 14.37 3.94
N TRP A 5 5.17 14.16 3.20
CA TRP A 5 4.05 15.10 3.17
C TRP A 5 3.41 15.24 4.54
N LEU A 6 3.13 14.12 5.22
CA LEU A 6 2.50 14.11 6.54
C LEU A 6 3.38 14.83 7.58
N ALA A 7 4.69 14.57 7.58
CA ALA A 7 5.62 15.24 8.47
C ALA A 7 5.67 16.76 8.21
N ARG A 8 5.71 17.17 6.94
CA ARG A 8 5.79 18.58 6.55
C ARG A 8 4.52 19.36 6.85
N GLU A 9 3.36 18.85 6.46
CA GLU A 9 2.09 19.57 6.60
C GLU A 9 1.50 19.40 8.00
N GLY A 10 1.73 18.25 8.66
CA GLY A 10 1.31 18.01 10.03
C GLY A 10 1.99 18.92 11.06
N GLN A 11 3.25 19.28 10.84
CA GLN A 11 3.94 20.27 11.69
C GLN A 11 3.35 21.68 11.56
N LYS A 12 2.84 22.04 10.38
CA LYS A 12 2.23 23.36 10.14
C LYS A 12 0.80 23.43 10.66
N ASN A 13 0.03 22.37 10.44
CA ASN A 13 -1.38 22.32 10.79
C ASN A 13 -1.76 20.90 11.24
N PRO A 14 -2.05 20.70 12.54
CA PRO A 14 -2.48 19.40 13.06
C PRO A 14 -3.70 18.82 12.34
N ASN A 15 -4.61 19.67 11.83
CA ASN A 15 -5.79 19.20 11.10
C ASN A 15 -5.42 18.52 9.77
N GLN A 16 -4.29 18.89 9.14
CA GLN A 16 -3.80 18.21 7.94
C GLN A 16 -3.32 16.79 8.27
N ALA A 17 -2.64 16.63 9.41
CA ALA A 17 -2.20 15.32 9.86
C ALA A 17 -3.38 14.40 10.18
N LEU A 18 -4.39 14.93 10.88
CA LEU A 18 -5.58 14.17 11.26
C LEU A 18 -6.46 13.81 10.06
N ALA A 19 -6.64 14.75 9.12
CA ALA A 19 -7.42 14.52 7.90
C ALA A 19 -6.81 13.44 6.99
N GLY A 20 -5.48 13.29 6.96
CA GLY A 20 -4.79 12.28 6.15
C GLY A 20 -4.42 10.99 6.89
N ALA A 21 -4.81 10.84 8.17
CA ALA A 21 -4.33 9.75 9.02
C ALA A 21 -4.76 8.36 8.51
N THR A 22 -6.02 8.23 8.09
CA THR A 22 -6.58 6.97 7.60
C THR A 22 -5.95 6.54 6.28
N GLU A 23 -5.81 7.47 5.34
CA GLU A 23 -5.13 7.26 4.06
C GLU A 23 -3.68 6.85 4.29
N TYR A 24 -2.97 7.55 5.18
CA TYR A 24 -1.60 7.24 5.52
C TYR A 24 -1.45 5.81 6.06
N LEU A 25 -2.31 5.40 7.01
CA LEU A 25 -2.27 4.05 7.57
C LEU A 25 -2.54 2.98 6.50
N ARG A 26 -3.46 3.23 5.57
CA ARG A 26 -3.75 2.30 4.46
C ARG A 26 -2.58 2.22 3.48
N ILE A 27 -1.94 3.34 3.13
CA ILE A 27 -0.73 3.35 2.30
C ILE A 27 0.38 2.53 2.98
N PHE A 28 0.55 2.70 4.29
CA PHE A 28 1.53 1.95 5.06
C PHE A 28 1.23 0.45 5.05
N ALA A 29 -0.02 0.06 5.31
CA ALA A 29 -0.45 -1.34 5.29
C ALA A 29 -0.24 -2.00 3.92
N LEU A 30 -0.62 -1.33 2.82
CA LEU A 30 -0.40 -1.81 1.45
C LEU A 30 1.10 -1.97 1.14
N SER A 31 1.93 -1.04 1.62
CA SER A 31 3.38 -1.10 1.42
C SER A 31 4.00 -2.27 2.19
N ALA A 32 3.58 -2.48 3.44
CA ALA A 32 4.04 -3.58 4.27
C ALA A 32 3.63 -4.96 3.70
N LEU A 33 2.38 -5.07 3.24
CA LEU A 33 1.90 -6.29 2.58
C LEU A 33 2.61 -6.52 1.24
N GLY A 34 2.86 -5.48 0.45
CA GLY A 34 3.64 -5.57 -0.78
C GLY A 34 5.05 -6.12 -0.51
N PHE A 35 5.71 -5.63 0.54
CA PHE A 35 7.01 -6.16 0.97
C PHE A 35 6.94 -7.65 1.36
N ALA A 36 5.91 -8.05 2.11
CA ALA A 36 5.72 -9.45 2.48
C ALA A 36 5.51 -10.36 1.24
N TRP A 37 4.72 -9.91 0.26
CA TRP A 37 4.53 -10.62 -1.00
C TRP A 37 5.82 -10.72 -1.81
N CYS A 38 6.63 -9.65 -1.90
CA CYS A 38 7.94 -9.70 -2.56
C CYS A 38 8.86 -10.75 -1.92
N ARG A 39 8.87 -10.85 -0.59
CA ARG A 39 9.67 -11.87 0.12
C ARG A 39 9.21 -13.29 -0.20
N GLN A 40 7.89 -13.51 -0.23
CA GLN A 40 7.33 -14.82 -0.58
C GLN A 40 7.63 -15.16 -2.05
N ALA A 41 7.46 -14.21 -2.97
CA ALA A 41 7.74 -14.37 -4.39
C ALA A 41 9.22 -14.71 -4.64
N ALA A 42 10.15 -14.07 -3.92
CA ALA A 42 11.58 -14.36 -4.02
C ALA A 42 11.93 -15.81 -3.60
N LEU A 43 11.18 -16.40 -2.67
CA LEU A 43 11.36 -17.80 -2.26
C LEU A 43 10.61 -18.79 -3.16
N ALA A 44 9.47 -18.38 -3.73
CA ALA A 44 8.65 -19.21 -4.61
C ALA A 44 9.29 -19.37 -5.99
N TYR A 45 9.81 -18.28 -6.57
CA TYR A 45 10.40 -18.26 -7.91
C TYR A 45 11.44 -19.35 -8.20
N PRO A 46 12.48 -19.57 -7.36
CA PRO A 46 13.45 -20.64 -7.60
C PRO A 46 12.84 -22.05 -7.48
N LYS A 47 11.82 -22.24 -6.64
CA LYS A 47 11.18 -23.55 -6.43
C LYS A 47 10.27 -23.95 -7.59
N ILE A 48 9.59 -22.97 -8.17
CA ILE A 48 8.82 -23.13 -9.42
C ILE A 48 9.78 -23.56 -10.55
N ASN A 49 10.92 -22.89 -10.70
CA ASN A 49 11.88 -23.18 -11.78
C ASN A 49 12.64 -24.50 -11.66
N GLN A 50 12.62 -25.13 -10.48
CA GLN A 50 13.27 -26.43 -10.24
C GLN A 50 12.29 -27.61 -10.37
N ASP A 51 11.08 -27.39 -10.87
CA ASP A 51 9.96 -28.36 -10.88
C ASP A 51 9.65 -28.95 -9.50
N ASN A 52 10.04 -28.25 -8.43
CA ASN A 52 9.83 -28.65 -7.03
C ASN A 52 8.48 -28.14 -6.50
N ASP A 53 7.43 -28.26 -7.31
CA ASP A 53 6.07 -27.83 -6.95
C ASP A 53 4.96 -28.74 -7.52
N PRO A 54 4.93 -30.04 -7.16
CA PRO A 54 3.95 -31.00 -7.69
C PRO A 54 2.49 -30.66 -7.31
N GLN A 55 2.28 -29.83 -6.29
CA GLN A 55 0.95 -29.39 -5.85
C GLN A 55 0.59 -27.96 -6.29
N GLY A 56 1.49 -27.24 -6.96
CA GLY A 56 1.25 -25.87 -7.42
C GLY A 56 1.23 -24.79 -6.34
N PHE A 57 1.69 -25.08 -5.12
CA PHE A 57 1.61 -24.14 -3.99
C PHE A 57 2.46 -22.88 -4.22
N TYR A 58 3.67 -23.02 -4.77
CA TYR A 58 4.54 -21.88 -5.02
C TYR A 58 4.03 -21.07 -6.21
N GLN A 59 3.49 -21.74 -7.23
CA GLN A 59 2.82 -21.09 -8.36
C GLN A 59 1.62 -20.24 -7.89
N ASP A 60 0.74 -20.80 -7.06
CA ASP A 60 -0.42 -20.06 -6.52
C ASP A 60 0.01 -18.82 -5.70
N LYS A 61 1.09 -18.95 -4.91
CA LYS A 61 1.66 -17.82 -4.16
C LYS A 61 2.21 -16.74 -5.09
N TRP A 62 2.87 -17.14 -6.16
CA TRP A 62 3.39 -16.22 -7.17
C TRP A 62 2.26 -15.46 -7.85
N ASP A 63 1.22 -16.16 -8.29
CA ASP A 63 0.08 -15.55 -8.97
C ASP A 63 -0.72 -14.62 -8.05
N THR A 64 -0.86 -14.98 -6.78
CA THR A 64 -1.47 -14.09 -5.76
C THR A 64 -0.63 -12.84 -5.53
N ALA A 65 0.70 -12.97 -5.47
CA ALA A 65 1.60 -11.83 -5.35
C ALA A 65 1.47 -10.89 -6.56
N GLN A 66 1.40 -11.44 -7.78
CA GLN A 66 1.17 -10.64 -8.99
C GLN A 66 -0.19 -9.94 -8.97
N PHE A 67 -1.25 -10.63 -8.55
CA PHE A 67 -2.56 -10.01 -8.36
C PHE A 67 -2.49 -8.82 -7.40
N PHE A 68 -1.84 -8.99 -6.24
CA PHE A 68 -1.67 -7.92 -5.26
C PHE A 68 -0.94 -6.71 -5.88
N MET A 69 0.18 -6.95 -6.56
CA MET A 69 0.99 -5.88 -7.16
C MET A 69 0.26 -5.15 -8.29
N ASN A 70 -0.53 -5.87 -9.09
CA ASN A 70 -1.22 -5.30 -10.24
C ASN A 70 -2.57 -4.63 -9.88
N ARG A 71 -3.23 -5.06 -8.80
CA ARG A 71 -4.61 -4.61 -8.46
C ARG A 71 -4.72 -3.85 -7.15
N LEU A 72 -3.97 -4.24 -6.12
CA LEU A 72 -4.10 -3.66 -4.78
C LEU A 72 -3.03 -2.60 -4.51
N ALA A 73 -1.77 -2.86 -4.86
CA ALA A 73 -0.69 -1.91 -4.65
C ALA A 73 -0.92 -0.54 -5.33
N PRO A 74 -1.53 -0.43 -6.53
CA PRO A 74 -1.79 0.86 -7.15
C PRO A 74 -2.80 1.74 -6.40
N GLN A 75 -3.60 1.18 -5.48
CA GLN A 75 -4.50 1.99 -4.62
C GLN A 75 -3.72 3.01 -3.78
N THR A 76 -2.43 2.79 -3.55
CA THR A 76 -1.56 3.76 -2.89
C THR A 76 -1.52 5.12 -3.60
N TYR A 77 -1.69 5.15 -4.93
CA TYR A 77 -1.73 6.40 -5.69
C TYR A 77 -3.01 7.21 -5.41
N SER A 78 -4.17 6.57 -5.44
CA SER A 78 -5.44 7.26 -5.13
C SER A 78 -5.50 7.68 -3.67
N LEU A 79 -4.98 6.85 -2.75
CA LEU A 79 -4.87 7.20 -1.34
C LEU A 79 -3.94 8.39 -1.12
N LEU A 80 -2.80 8.44 -1.83
CA LEU A 80 -1.88 9.57 -1.76
C LEU A 80 -2.56 10.85 -2.25
N ALA A 81 -3.28 10.78 -3.37
CA ALA A 81 -4.03 11.92 -3.90
C ALA A 81 -5.07 12.43 -2.90
N SER A 82 -5.86 11.53 -2.30
CA SER A 82 -6.84 11.84 -1.24
C SER A 82 -6.16 12.50 -0.04
N MET A 83 -5.06 11.91 0.46
CA MET A 83 -4.30 12.44 1.59
C MET A 83 -3.79 13.87 1.30
N THR A 84 -3.30 14.11 0.09
CA THR A 84 -2.74 15.42 -0.29
C THR A 84 -3.78 16.49 -0.62
N ALA A 85 -5.06 16.12 -0.78
CA ALA A 85 -6.15 17.08 -0.92
C ALA A 85 -6.38 17.90 0.36
N GLY A 86 -5.89 17.39 1.50
CA GLY A 86 -5.83 18.09 2.77
C GLY A 86 -7.17 18.20 3.50
N SER A 87 -7.16 18.94 4.61
CA SER A 87 -8.28 18.99 5.55
C SER A 87 -9.46 19.87 5.11
N GLU A 88 -9.29 20.75 4.13
CA GLU A 88 -10.33 21.72 3.75
C GLU A 88 -11.63 21.08 3.32
N SER A 89 -11.57 20.02 2.51
CA SER A 89 -12.76 19.32 2.00
C SER A 89 -13.58 18.69 3.14
N ILE A 90 -12.89 18.08 4.10
CA ILE A 90 -13.51 17.45 5.27
C ILE A 90 -14.09 18.52 6.21
N MET A 91 -13.36 19.60 6.46
CA MET A 91 -13.78 20.64 7.40
C MET A 91 -14.90 21.54 6.84
N LYS A 92 -15.00 21.68 5.50
CA LYS A 92 -16.09 22.41 4.83
C LYS A 92 -17.35 21.56 4.64
N ALA A 93 -17.25 20.23 4.71
CA ALA A 93 -18.40 19.35 4.58
C ALA A 93 -19.37 19.58 5.75
N ARG A 94 -20.56 20.10 5.44
CA ARG A 94 -21.69 20.11 6.38
C ARG A 94 -22.42 18.78 6.21
N ILE A 95 -22.15 17.84 7.13
CA ILE A 95 -22.94 16.62 7.30
C ILE A 95 -24.02 16.92 8.34
#